data_AF-A0A1B6DLE5-F1
#
_entry.id   AF-A0A1B6DLE5-F1
#
_cell.length_a   1.000
_cell.length_b   1.000
_cell.length_c   1.000
_cell.angle_alpha   90.00
_cell.angle_beta   90.00
_cell.angle_gamma   90.00
#
_symmetry.space_group_name_H-M   'P 1'
#
loop_
_entity.id
_entity.type
_entity.pdbx_description
1 polymer ?
#
loop_
_entity_poly.entity_id
_entity_poly.type
_entity_poly.pdbx_seq_one_letter_code
_entity_poly.pdbx_strand_id
1 'polypeptide(L)'
;MNIELVEALCGFQKTIHTLDDRDLLVTVIPGEVTKHGDVKCILGEGMPQYKNPFEKGRLIIQFLVNFPSTISADVLTRLEECLPSRPEQMIPDFAEECTLVDMDPEAEARRREYRNACEEDEPGHGPNRVQCATN
;
A
#
# COMPACT_ATOMS: atom_id res chain seq x y z
N MET A 1 6.09 1.40 -9.91
CA MET A 1 5.33 1.84 -11.10
C MET A 1 3.96 2.27 -10.64
N ASN A 2 3.61 3.54 -10.86
CA ASN A 2 2.30 4.07 -10.46
C ASN A 2 1.25 3.74 -11.53
N ILE A 3 0.11 3.23 -11.09
CA ILE A 3 -1.06 2.93 -11.91
C ILE A 3 -2.33 3.44 -11.24
N GLU A 4 -3.32 3.84 -12.01
CA GLU A 4 -4.61 4.27 -11.48
C GLU A 4 -5.47 3.07 -11.07
N LEU A 5 -6.44 3.26 -10.16
CA LEU A 5 -7.34 2.19 -9.73
C LEU A 5 -8.06 1.51 -10.90
N VAL A 6 -8.46 2.28 -11.93
CA VAL A 6 -9.07 1.71 -13.14
C VAL A 6 -8.11 0.80 -13.91
N GLU A 7 -6.83 1.16 -13.99
CA GLU A 7 -5.78 0.34 -14.62
C GLU A 7 -5.55 -0.94 -13.84
N ALA A 8 -5.54 -0.84 -12.51
CA ALA A 8 -5.37 -1.97 -11.60
C ALA A 8 -6.49 -3.01 -11.71
N LEU A 9 -7.73 -2.57 -11.99
CA LEU A 9 -8.91 -3.44 -12.08
C LEU A 9 -9.23 -3.89 -13.51
N CYS A 10 -8.99 -3.05 -14.51
CA CYS A 10 -9.44 -3.28 -15.88
C CYS A 10 -8.29 -3.59 -16.85
N GLY A 11 -7.06 -3.71 -16.36
CA GLY A 11 -5.87 -3.90 -17.19
C GLY A 11 -5.35 -2.58 -17.77
N PHE A 12 -4.12 -2.64 -18.31
CA PHE A 12 -3.46 -1.45 -18.86
C PHE A 12 -2.34 -1.83 -19.82
N GLN A 13 -1.89 -0.81 -20.58
CA GLN A 13 -0.68 -0.86 -21.37
C GLN A 13 0.19 0.36 -21.03
N LYS A 14 1.44 0.12 -20.64
CA LYS A 14 2.39 1.18 -20.31
C LYS A 14 3.77 0.85 -20.83
N THR A 15 4.50 1.89 -21.22
CA THR A 15 5.89 1.77 -21.65
C THR A 15 6.83 1.97 -20.46
N ILE A 16 7.93 1.22 -20.47
CA ILE A 16 9.06 1.41 -19.57
C ILE A 16 10.27 1.75 -20.42
N HIS A 17 10.79 2.96 -20.24
CA HIS A 17 12.03 3.37 -20.87
C HIS A 17 13.22 2.77 -20.12
N THR A 18 14.07 2.03 -20.82
CA THR A 18 15.22 1.32 -20.26
C THR A 18 16.50 2.16 -20.34
N LEU A 19 17.55 1.71 -19.64
CA LEU A 19 18.86 2.37 -19.66
C LEU A 19 19.61 2.23 -21.00
N ASP A 20 19.15 1.35 -21.89
CA ASP A 20 19.69 1.18 -23.24
C ASP A 20 18.80 1.84 -24.32
N ASP A 21 18.06 2.87 -23.93
CA ASP A 21 17.22 3.73 -24.79
C ASP A 21 16.13 2.97 -25.57
N ARG A 22 15.66 1.83 -25.05
CA ARG A 22 14.53 1.07 -25.62
C ARG A 22 13.26 1.33 -24.79
N ASP A 23 12.12 1.24 -25.46
CA ASP A 23 10.82 1.25 -24.78
C ASP A 23 10.25 -0.18 -24.73
N LEU A 24 10.02 -0.67 -23.51
CA LEU A 24 9.38 -1.94 -23.27
C LEU A 24 7.88 -1.72 -23.05
N LEU A 25 7.03 -2.33 -23.89
CA LEU A 25 5.59 -2.32 -23.67
C LEU A 25 5.21 -3.42 -22.67
N VAL A 26 4.69 -3.02 -21.52
CA VAL A 26 4.11 -3.93 -20.52
C VAL A 26 2.60 -3.88 -20.65
N THR A 27 1.98 -5.06 -20.75
CA THR A 27 0.53 -5.21 -20.86
C THR A 27 0.02 -6.09 -19.72
N VAL A 28 -1.00 -5.61 -19.02
CA VAL A 28 -1.85 -6.43 -18.14
C VAL A 28 -3.19 -6.60 -18.83
N ILE A 29 -3.61 -7.85 -19.01
CA ILE A 29 -4.82 -8.18 -19.76
C ILE A 29 -6.06 -7.76 -18.95
N PRO A 30 -7.08 -7.17 -19.59
CA PRO A 30 -8.34 -6.89 -18.92
C PRO A 30 -8.93 -8.12 -18.22
N GLY A 31 -9.29 -7.96 -16.95
CA GLY A 31 -9.76 -9.05 -16.08
C GLY A 31 -8.68 -9.59 -15.13
N GLU A 32 -7.39 -9.31 -15.38
CA GLU A 32 -6.33 -9.56 -14.39
C GLU A 32 -6.20 -8.38 -13.42
N VAL A 33 -6.50 -8.62 -12.14
CA VAL A 33 -6.37 -7.60 -11.10
C VAL A 33 -4.91 -7.47 -10.65
N THR A 34 -4.39 -6.24 -10.64
CA THR A 34 -3.09 -5.89 -10.08
C THR A 34 -3.27 -5.17 -8.75
N LYS A 35 -2.82 -5.75 -7.64
CA LYS A 35 -2.99 -5.17 -6.30
C LYS A 35 -1.93 -4.12 -6.00
N HIS A 36 -2.24 -3.25 -5.04
CA HIS A 36 -1.25 -2.35 -4.49
C HIS A 36 -0.11 -3.15 -3.84
N GLY A 37 1.13 -2.81 -4.17
CA GLY A 37 2.33 -3.50 -3.70
C GLY A 37 2.67 -4.78 -4.45
N ASP A 38 1.87 -5.22 -5.42
CA ASP A 38 2.17 -6.41 -6.22
C ASP A 38 3.52 -6.26 -6.93
N VAL A 39 4.25 -7.37 -7.04
CA VAL A 39 5.56 -7.42 -7.67
C VAL A 39 5.52 -8.38 -8.87
N LYS A 40 5.86 -7.88 -10.05
CA LYS A 40 6.06 -8.68 -11.27
C LYS A 40 7.47 -8.47 -11.81
N CYS A 41 7.90 -9.31 -12.75
CA CYS A 41 9.21 -9.14 -13.38
C CYS A 41 9.20 -9.43 -14.87
N ILE A 42 10.11 -8.76 -15.58
CA ILE A 42 10.41 -9.01 -16.99
C ILE A 42 11.78 -9.70 -17.05
N LEU A 43 11.79 -10.93 -17.58
CA LEU A 43 13.01 -11.73 -17.72
C LEU A 43 13.89 -11.15 -18.83
N GLY A 44 15.21 -11.13 -18.63
CA GLY A 44 16.18 -10.66 -19.63
C GLY A 44 16.30 -9.14 -19.75
N GLU A 45 15.58 -8.37 -18.91
CA GLU A 45 15.61 -6.91 -18.93
C GLU A 45 16.27 -6.30 -17.68
N GLY A 46 16.99 -7.12 -16.91
CA GLY A 46 17.87 -6.65 -15.84
C GLY A 46 19.26 -6.24 -16.33
N MET A 47 20.16 -6.01 -15.38
CA MET A 47 21.56 -5.70 -15.68
C MET A 47 22.29 -6.92 -16.28
N PRO A 48 23.28 -6.71 -17.19
CA PRO A 48 24.14 -7.78 -17.69
C PRO A 48 24.92 -8.48 -16.57
N GLN A 49 25.13 -9.78 -16.71
CA GLN A 49 25.93 -10.55 -15.75
C GLN A 49 27.43 -10.27 -15.91
N TYR A 50 28.14 -10.24 -14.78
CA TYR A 50 29.59 -10.07 -14.77
C TYR A 50 30.27 -11.22 -15.54
N LYS A 51 31.12 -10.87 -16.52
CA LYS A 51 31.80 -11.78 -17.47
C LYS A 51 30.90 -12.48 -18.51
N ASN A 52 29.59 -12.25 -18.51
CA ASN A 52 28.70 -12.75 -19.56
C ASN A 52 27.69 -11.66 -19.99
N PRO A 53 28.12 -10.68 -20.81
CA PRO A 53 27.30 -9.49 -21.13
C PRO A 53 26.06 -9.80 -21.97
N PHE A 54 25.98 -10.99 -22.57
CA PHE A 54 24.82 -11.44 -23.34
C PHE A 54 23.69 -11.98 -22.45
N GLU A 55 24.00 -12.32 -21.19
CA GLU A 55 22.98 -12.71 -20.22
C GLU A 55 22.60 -11.54 -19.34
N LYS A 56 21.34 -11.13 -19.40
CA LYS A 56 20.76 -10.09 -18.56
C LYS A 56 19.92 -10.70 -17.44
N GLY A 57 19.87 -10.01 -16.30
CA GLY A 57 19.01 -10.37 -15.18
C GLY A 57 17.52 -10.10 -15.44
N ARG A 58 16.75 -9.86 -14.36
CA ARG A 58 15.32 -9.50 -14.43
C ARG A 58 15.09 -8.04 -14.04
N LEU A 59 14.16 -7.38 -14.72
CA LEU A 59 13.59 -6.11 -14.28
C LEU A 59 12.44 -6.42 -13.32
N ILE A 60 12.52 -5.91 -12.08
CA ILE A 60 11.48 -6.10 -11.06
C ILE A 60 10.62 -4.84 -11.01
N ILE A 61 9.31 -5.00 -11.07
CA ILE A 61 8.33 -3.92 -11.08
C ILE A 61 7.42 -4.12 -9.87
N GLN A 62 7.43 -3.16 -8.94
CA GLN A 62 6.43 -3.06 -7.88
C GLN A 62 5.34 -2.07 -8.31
N PHE A 63 4.07 -2.43 -8.15
CA PHE A 63 2.94 -1.59 -8.51
C PHE A 63 2.45 -0.77 -7.32
N LEU A 64 2.22 0.52 -7.53
CA LEU A 64 1.58 1.41 -6.58
C LEU A 64 0.27 1.88 -7.21
N VAL A 65 -0.84 1.48 -6.61
CA VAL A 65 -2.18 1.84 -7.08
C VAL A 65 -2.61 3.15 -6.46
N ASN A 66 -2.91 4.13 -7.32
CA ASN A 66 -3.49 5.41 -6.94
C ASN A 66 -5.01 5.27 -6.83
N PHE A 67 -5.55 5.57 -5.65
CA PHE A 67 -6.99 5.66 -5.44
C PHE A 67 -7.47 7.10 -5.70
N PRO A 68 -8.66 7.30 -6.27
CA PRO A 68 -9.26 8.62 -6.36
C PRO A 68 -9.52 9.16 -4.95
N SER A 69 -9.33 10.47 -4.76
CA SER A 69 -9.61 11.13 -3.47
C SER A 69 -11.09 11.09 -3.09
N THR A 70 -11.98 11.10 -4.10
CA THR A 70 -13.43 11.10 -3.93
C THR A 70 -14.10 10.40 -5.12
N ILE A 71 -15.26 9.78 -4.89
CA ILE A 71 -16.12 9.21 -5.93
C ILE A 71 -17.49 9.88 -5.82
N SER A 72 -18.06 10.27 -6.95
CA SER A 72 -19.37 10.94 -6.98
C SER A 72 -20.51 9.98 -6.64
N ALA A 73 -21.54 10.47 -5.95
CA ALA A 73 -22.64 9.64 -5.47
C ALA A 73 -23.46 8.97 -6.58
N ASP A 74 -23.54 9.60 -7.77
CA ASP A 74 -24.30 9.12 -8.93
C ASP A 74 -23.71 7.88 -9.62
N VAL A 75 -22.44 7.54 -9.33
CA VAL A 75 -21.78 6.35 -9.88
C VAL A 75 -21.67 5.20 -8.88
N LEU A 76 -21.97 5.41 -7.60
CA LEU A 76 -21.78 4.42 -6.54
C LEU A 76 -22.61 3.14 -6.77
N THR A 77 -23.87 3.28 -7.17
CA THR A 77 -24.75 2.13 -7.44
C THR A 77 -24.17 1.25 -8.55
N ARG A 78 -23.73 1.86 -9.66
CA ARG A 78 -23.11 1.13 -10.78
C ARG A 78 -21.78 0.48 -10.38
N LEU A 79 -21.01 1.13 -9.50
CA LEU A 79 -19.76 0.57 -8.99
C LEU A 79 -20.01 -0.67 -8.11
N GLU A 80 -21.02 -0.64 -7.24
CA GLU A 80 -21.41 -1.78 -6.42
C GLU A 80 -21.85 -2.99 -7.26
N GLU A 81 -22.58 -2.76 -8.35
CA GLU A 81 -22.98 -3.83 -9.28
C GLU A 81 -21.78 -4.49 -9.99
N CYS A 82 -20.67 -3.77 -10.15
CA CYS A 82 -19.48 -4.25 -10.83
C CYS A 82 -18.47 -4.94 -9.91
N LEU A 83 -18.55 -4.69 -8.60
CA LEU A 83 -17.60 -5.20 -7.61
C LEU A 83 -18.17 -6.40 -6.83
N PRO A 84 -17.33 -7.19 -6.16
CA PRO A 84 -17.80 -8.23 -5.24
C PRO A 84 -18.77 -7.65 -4.20
N SER A 85 -19.79 -8.43 -3.84
CA SER A 85 -20.81 -8.01 -2.88
C SER A 85 -20.20 -7.67 -1.53
N ARG A 86 -20.71 -6.60 -0.90
CA ARG A 86 -20.30 -6.22 0.46
C ARG A 86 -20.66 -7.34 1.44
N PRO A 87 -19.73 -7.80 2.30
CA PRO A 87 -20.06 -8.77 3.33
C PRO A 87 -21.00 -8.13 4.35
N GLU A 88 -22.04 -8.86 4.76
CA GLU A 88 -22.91 -8.44 5.85
C GLU A 88 -22.16 -8.57 7.18
N GLN A 89 -22.21 -7.52 7.99
CA GLN A 89 -21.65 -7.52 9.33
C GLN A 89 -22.78 -7.41 10.36
N MET A 90 -22.87 -8.40 11.25
CA MET A 90 -23.76 -8.31 12.40
C MET A 90 -23.19 -7.31 13.40
N ILE A 91 -23.91 -6.20 13.60
CA ILE A 91 -23.53 -5.16 14.55
C ILE A 91 -24.12 -5.54 15.93
N PRO A 92 -23.30 -5.66 16.99
CA PRO A 92 -23.80 -5.94 18.34
C PRO A 92 -24.70 -4.83 18.89
N ASP A 93 -25.68 -5.18 19.73
CA ASP A 93 -26.69 -4.26 20.26
C ASP A 93 -26.11 -3.09 21.10
N PHE A 94 -24.94 -3.29 21.70
CA PHE A 94 -24.26 -2.31 22.55
C PHE A 94 -23.02 -1.69 21.88
N ALA A 95 -22.97 -1.69 20.54
CA ALA A 95 -21.88 -1.05 19.82
C ALA A 95 -21.93 0.49 19.99
N GLU A 96 -20.80 1.09 20.34
CA GLU A 96 -20.66 2.55 20.42
C GLU A 96 -20.35 3.13 19.03
N GLU A 97 -21.00 4.24 18.69
CA GLU A 97 -20.76 4.95 17.43
C GLU A 97 -19.50 5.82 17.53
N CYS A 98 -18.60 5.66 16.57
CA CYS A 98 -17.34 6.37 16.50
C CYS A 98 -17.21 7.12 15.17
N THR A 99 -16.68 8.34 15.20
CA THR A 99 -16.30 9.08 14.00
C THR A 99 -14.84 8.78 13.64
N LEU A 100 -14.61 8.36 12.40
CA LEU A 100 -13.25 8.22 11.87
C LEU A 100 -12.68 9.59 11.50
N VAL A 101 -11.41 9.80 11.83
CA VAL A 101 -10.65 11.01 11.48
C VAL A 101 -9.36 10.59 10.80
N ASP A 102 -8.86 11.43 9.91
CA ASP A 102 -7.60 11.16 9.21
C ASP A 102 -6.43 11.16 10.20
N MET A 103 -5.57 10.15 10.07
CA MET A 103 -4.34 10.02 10.85
C MET A 103 -3.14 10.12 9.92
N ASP A 104 -2.25 11.09 10.17
CA ASP A 104 -0.93 11.15 9.55
C ASP A 104 0.07 10.34 10.40
N PRO A 105 0.56 9.17 9.90
CA PRO A 105 1.47 8.32 10.65
C PRO A 105 2.79 9.00 11.01
N GLU A 106 3.30 9.89 10.16
CA GLU A 106 4.58 10.56 10.41
C GLU A 106 4.43 11.61 11.50
N ALA A 107 3.34 12.39 11.47
CA ALA A 107 3.04 13.35 12.52
C ALA A 107 2.86 12.66 13.88
N GLU A 108 2.22 11.49 13.88
CA GLU A 108 2.01 10.71 15.11
C GLU A 108 3.31 10.08 15.63
N ALA A 109 4.19 9.59 14.74
CA ALA A 109 5.50 9.08 15.11
C ALA A 109 6.36 10.16 15.79
N ARG A 110 6.39 11.38 15.21
CA ARG A 110 7.10 12.54 15.79
C ARG A 110 6.55 12.92 17.17
N ARG A 111 5.21 12.91 17.34
CA ARG A 111 4.58 13.19 18.63
C ARG A 111 4.96 12.16 19.70
N ARG A 112 5.01 10.88 19.35
CA ARG A 112 5.42 9.81 20.26
C ARG A 112 6.88 9.95 20.70
N GLU A 113 7.77 10.23 19.75
CA GLU A 113 9.19 10.44 20.05
C GLU A 113 9.39 11.63 21.01
N TYR A 114 8.70 12.74 20.76
CA TYR A 114 8.75 13.91 21.65
C TYR A 114 8.22 13.60 23.06
N ARG A 115 7.12 12.86 23.17
CA ARG A 115 6.58 12.45 24.49
C ARG A 115 7.59 11.60 25.26
N ASN A 116 8.19 10.61 24.60
CA ASN A 116 9.17 9.72 25.23
C ASN A 116 10.40 10.48 25.71
N ALA A 117 10.87 11.49 24.95
CA ALA A 117 11.99 12.33 25.34
C ALA A 117 11.68 13.19 26.58
N CYS A 118 10.47 13.75 26.70
CA CYS A 118 10.06 14.53 27.87
C CYS A 118 9.86 13.66 29.13
N GLU A 119 9.49 12.38 29.00
CA GLU A 119 9.34 11.45 30.13
C GLU A 119 10.69 10.97 30.68
N GLU A 120 11.76 10.96 29.87
CA GLU A 120 13.11 10.61 30.34
C GLU A 120 13.81 11.72 31.14
N ASP A 121 13.31 12.96 31.08
CA ASP A 121 13.92 14.14 31.72
C ASP A 121 13.33 14.49 33.11
N GLU A 122 12.44 13.69 33.70
CA GLU A 122 11.97 13.86 35.09
C GLU A 122 12.99 13.28 36.10
N PRO A 123 13.78 14.11 36.81
CA PRO A 123 14.75 13.64 37.78
C PRO A 123 14.05 13.35 39.10
N GLY A 124 13.52 12.14 39.21
CA GLY A 124 13.25 11.48 40.48
C GLY A 124 11.77 11.26 40.77
N HIS A 125 11.35 10.00 40.75
CA HIS A 125 10.56 9.34 41.80
C HIS A 125 10.82 7.82 41.70
N GLY A 126 11.20 7.20 42.82
CA GLY A 126 11.81 5.87 42.88
C GLY A 126 10.95 4.69 42.37
N PRO A 127 11.58 3.53 42.09
CA PRO A 127 10.90 2.40 41.44
C PRO A 127 9.99 1.67 42.44
N ASN A 128 8.70 1.99 42.44
CA ASN A 128 7.69 1.12 43.05
C ASN A 128 7.36 0.01 42.05
N ARG A 129 8.02 -1.15 42.23
CA ARG A 129 7.75 -2.38 41.49
C ARG A 129 6.40 -2.95 41.91
N VAL A 130 5.38 -2.79 41.06
CA VAL A 130 4.13 -3.53 41.18
C VAL A 130 4.18 -4.69 40.19
N GLN A 131 4.38 -5.91 40.70
CA GLN A 131 4.26 -7.14 39.91
C GLN A 131 2.80 -7.58 39.96
N CYS A 132 2.08 -7.47 38.84
CA CYS A 132 0.79 -8.13 38.68
C CYS A 132 1.02 -9.54 38.12
N ALA A 133 0.68 -10.54 38.92
CA ALA A 133 0.57 -11.92 38.49
C ALA A 133 -0.76 -12.10 37.74
N THR A 134 -0.70 -12.74 36.57
CA THR A 134 -1.87 -13.21 35.83
C THR A 134 -2.31 -14.54 36.43
N ASN A 135 -3.59 -14.66 36.80
CA ASN A 135 -4.26 -15.93 37.09
C ASN A 135 -5.27 -16.20 35.96
#